data_AF-A0A933ZJH6-F1
#
_entry.id   AF-A0A933ZJH6-F1
#
_cell.length_a   1.000
_cell.length_b   1.000
_cell.length_c   1.000
_cell.angle_alpha   90.00
_cell.angle_beta   90.00
_cell.angle_gamma   90.00
#
_symmetry.space_group_name_H-M   'P 1'
#
loop_
_entity.id
_entity.type
_entity.pdbx_description
1 polymer ?
#
loop_
_entity_poly.entity_id
_entity_poly.type
_entity_poly.pdbx_seq_one_letter_code
_entity_poly.pdbx_strand_id
1 'polypeptide(L)'
;MNAIRTPSRSRRYPRGAACVLALLLASCGDDGAEPVKTALDISLVPDINVNAVGEVARAIDTIVLTLDSQAGLYPPGSESKQGNVEIKDADGDPADLELVATFPVPAGRLPLVRLERGGLPDRALTISVTGIKADKPATTVALGRVEGVRFEPDQALALPIVFNILPQHLPPRVMNVMPADGTILPQCELSAMVVTFSKPMSLASLQAEGSFTVASPQTAHVIALDPTKYNATYSFLAKPEFEDLEGGFGVRVVVSSAVTSLGGVNLDQVGAEPGNQPFDRLLSMTCPEQQPTLTPIPCVESQAQGSCPDGFSCQTGACVPGSCASIVCAPGYVCDPALLGCEVDCRAYGGANPCPQERPGCEPSTGLCR
;
A
#
# COMPACT_ATOMS: atom_id res chain seq x y z
N MET A 1 27.06 1.53 -92.39
CA MET A 1 26.97 0.43 -91.40
C MET A 1 27.66 0.96 -90.13
N ASN A 2 27.09 1.79 -89.26
CA ASN A 2 25.87 1.72 -88.42
C ASN A 2 25.82 0.55 -87.43
N ALA A 3 26.34 0.79 -86.21
CA ALA A 3 25.86 0.27 -84.92
C ALA A 3 26.55 1.11 -83.81
N ILE A 4 26.00 2.27 -83.45
CA ILE A 4 25.13 2.52 -82.27
C ILE A 4 25.89 2.37 -80.93
N ARG A 5 26.33 3.53 -80.41
CA ARG A 5 26.56 3.78 -78.97
C ARG A 5 25.21 4.03 -78.31
N THR A 6 24.98 3.41 -77.15
CA THR A 6 23.97 3.85 -76.17
C THR A 6 24.56 3.80 -74.77
N PRO A 7 24.33 4.83 -73.93
CA PRO A 7 24.83 4.88 -72.56
C PRO A 7 23.83 4.23 -71.59
N SER A 8 24.32 3.49 -70.60
CA SER A 8 23.51 3.02 -69.46
C SER A 8 23.78 3.93 -68.25
N ARG A 9 22.79 4.77 -67.94
CA ARG A 9 22.64 5.51 -66.68
C ARG A 9 21.79 4.68 -65.71
N SER A 10 22.08 4.86 -64.42
CA SER A 10 21.23 4.58 -63.25
C SER A 10 21.13 3.10 -62.83
N ARG A 11 21.11 2.73 -61.55
CA ARG A 11 20.69 3.44 -60.33
C ARG A 11 21.61 3.08 -59.17
N ARG A 12 22.01 4.08 -58.38
CA ARG A 12 22.29 3.89 -56.94
C ARG A 12 20.96 3.50 -56.30
N TYR A 13 20.89 2.32 -55.70
CA TYR A 13 19.83 2.02 -54.73
C TYR A 13 20.25 2.58 -53.37
N PRO A 14 19.36 3.29 -52.67
CA PRO A 14 19.62 3.74 -51.30
C PRO A 14 19.69 2.53 -50.38
N ARG A 15 20.48 2.68 -49.32
CA ARG A 15 20.49 1.87 -48.10
C ARG A 15 19.04 1.57 -47.69
N GLY A 16 18.64 0.30 -47.70
CA GLY A 16 17.29 -0.12 -47.38
C GLY A 16 17.31 -1.40 -46.57
N ALA A 17 16.82 -1.29 -45.33
CA ALA A 17 16.30 -2.36 -44.48
C ALA A 17 17.23 -3.55 -44.20
N ALA A 18 18.19 -3.35 -43.30
CA ALA A 18 18.65 -4.46 -42.47
C ALA A 18 17.58 -4.69 -41.39
N CYS A 19 16.71 -5.67 -41.62
CA CYS A 19 15.89 -6.28 -40.57
C CYS A 19 16.80 -6.72 -39.42
N VAL A 20 16.71 -6.04 -38.27
CA VAL A 20 17.28 -6.54 -37.03
C VAL A 20 16.28 -6.27 -35.94
N LEU A 21 15.51 -7.29 -35.57
CA LEU A 21 14.92 -7.36 -34.24
C LEU A 21 14.54 -8.79 -33.89
N ALA A 22 15.43 -9.46 -33.18
CA ALA A 22 15.13 -10.73 -32.54
C ALA A 22 14.99 -10.46 -31.04
N LEU A 23 13.76 -10.29 -30.55
CA LEU A 23 13.44 -10.62 -29.16
C LEU A 23 13.41 -12.15 -29.10
N LEU A 24 14.52 -12.76 -28.72
CA LEU A 24 14.58 -14.20 -28.46
C LEU A 24 14.03 -14.46 -27.06
N LEU A 25 12.87 -15.10 -26.98
CA LEU A 25 12.40 -15.70 -25.74
C LEU A 25 12.66 -17.21 -25.77
N ALA A 26 13.35 -17.65 -24.71
CA ALA A 26 13.70 -19.02 -24.39
C ALA A 26 14.52 -19.78 -25.47
N SER A 27 15.84 -19.86 -25.27
CA SER A 27 16.56 -21.05 -25.72
C SER A 27 16.49 -22.11 -24.60
N CYS A 28 15.82 -23.22 -24.89
CA CYS A 28 16.42 -24.50 -24.55
C CYS A 28 17.65 -24.61 -25.46
N GLY A 29 18.81 -24.88 -24.86
CA GLY A 29 20.11 -24.77 -25.51
C GLY A 29 20.20 -25.50 -26.86
N ASP A 30 20.86 -24.86 -27.80
CA ASP A 30 21.51 -25.53 -28.92
C ASP A 30 22.84 -24.82 -29.21
N ASP A 31 23.91 -25.60 -29.26
CA ASP A 31 25.30 -25.17 -29.33
C ASP A 31 25.65 -24.67 -30.73
N GLY A 32 26.02 -23.38 -30.89
CA GLY A 32 26.75 -22.97 -32.10
C GLY A 32 26.70 -21.50 -32.53
N ALA A 33 25.86 -20.64 -31.97
CA ALA A 33 25.92 -19.21 -32.25
C ALA A 33 26.80 -18.51 -31.20
N GLU A 34 27.81 -17.76 -31.62
CA GLU A 34 28.54 -16.83 -30.74
C GLU A 34 27.51 -16.02 -29.95
N PRO A 35 27.51 -16.08 -28.61
CA PRO A 35 26.48 -15.42 -27.82
C PRO A 35 26.55 -13.93 -28.12
N VAL A 36 25.40 -13.34 -28.50
CA VAL A 36 25.27 -11.89 -28.57
C VAL A 36 25.61 -11.36 -27.17
N LYS A 37 26.79 -10.75 -27.07
CA LYS A 37 27.36 -10.40 -25.78
C LYS A 37 26.57 -9.27 -25.14
N THR A 38 26.15 -8.27 -25.93
CA THR A 38 25.44 -7.06 -25.45
C THR A 38 23.92 -7.29 -25.31
N ALA A 39 23.45 -7.50 -24.09
CA ALA A 39 22.03 -7.78 -23.81
C ALA A 39 21.57 -7.27 -22.44
N LEU A 40 20.26 -7.22 -22.22
CA LEU A 40 19.63 -7.04 -20.90
C LEU A 40 18.83 -8.31 -20.57
N ASP A 41 19.14 -8.93 -19.44
CA ASP A 41 18.37 -10.05 -18.89
C ASP A 41 17.40 -9.49 -17.85
N ILE A 42 16.16 -9.23 -18.27
CA ILE A 42 15.12 -8.57 -17.48
C ILE A 42 14.40 -9.61 -16.62
N SER A 43 14.52 -9.47 -15.31
CA SER A 43 13.81 -10.28 -14.32
C SER A 43 12.74 -9.45 -13.62
N LEU A 44 11.50 -9.91 -13.62
CA LEU A 44 10.41 -9.26 -12.89
C LEU A 44 10.41 -9.76 -11.45
N VAL A 45 10.60 -8.83 -10.50
CA VAL A 45 10.76 -9.15 -9.09
C VAL A 45 9.71 -8.38 -8.30
N PRO A 46 8.65 -9.02 -7.81
CA PRO A 46 7.70 -8.38 -6.91
C PRO A 46 8.38 -7.95 -5.61
N ASP A 47 7.92 -6.84 -5.05
CA ASP A 47 8.28 -6.45 -3.69
C ASP A 47 7.62 -7.45 -2.72
N ILE A 48 8.44 -8.11 -1.91
CA ILE A 48 8.00 -9.13 -0.95
C ILE A 48 6.99 -8.58 0.07
N ASN A 49 7.00 -7.28 0.33
CA ASN A 49 6.06 -6.63 1.23
C ASN A 49 4.71 -6.34 0.56
N VAL A 50 4.62 -6.47 -0.77
CA VAL A 50 3.40 -6.19 -1.54
C VAL A 50 2.77 -7.47 -2.04
N ASN A 51 3.54 -8.31 -2.75
CA ASN A 51 3.04 -9.54 -3.37
C ASN A 51 4.07 -10.68 -3.30
N ALA A 52 3.56 -11.91 -3.19
CA ALA A 52 4.38 -13.09 -3.47
C ALA A 52 4.53 -13.30 -4.99
N VAL A 53 5.66 -13.86 -5.45
CA VAL A 53 5.90 -14.15 -6.89
C VAL A 53 4.77 -14.96 -7.51
N GLY A 54 4.32 -16.02 -6.82
CA GLY A 54 3.24 -16.88 -7.30
C GLY A 54 1.86 -16.20 -7.28
N GLU A 55 1.68 -15.11 -6.55
CA GLU A 55 0.46 -14.29 -6.59
C GLU A 55 0.44 -13.47 -7.88
N VAL A 56 1.52 -12.73 -8.16
CA VAL A 56 1.64 -11.93 -9.39
C VAL A 56 1.55 -12.81 -10.64
N ALA A 57 2.26 -13.95 -10.67
CA ALA A 57 2.21 -14.88 -11.80
C ALA A 57 0.83 -15.52 -12.03
N ARG A 58 -0.04 -15.58 -11.01
CA ARG A 58 -1.42 -16.08 -11.15
C ARG A 58 -2.43 -14.99 -11.50
N ALA A 59 -2.10 -13.73 -11.21
CA ALA A 59 -2.97 -12.59 -11.46
C ALA A 59 -2.94 -12.12 -12.92
N ILE A 60 -1.88 -12.45 -13.65
CA ILE A 60 -1.60 -11.98 -15.01
C ILE A 60 -1.61 -13.14 -16.00
N ASP A 61 -2.14 -12.91 -17.20
CA ASP A 61 -2.14 -13.88 -18.31
C ASP A 61 -1.11 -13.51 -19.39
N THR A 62 -0.81 -12.22 -19.53
CA THR A 62 0.06 -11.68 -20.57
C THR A 62 0.90 -10.54 -20.00
N ILE A 63 2.12 -10.39 -20.50
CA ILE A 63 2.99 -9.24 -20.26
C ILE A 63 3.15 -8.45 -21.55
N VAL A 64 3.05 -7.13 -21.44
CA VAL A 64 3.43 -6.18 -22.47
C VAL A 64 4.67 -5.44 -21.99
N LEU A 65 5.79 -5.65 -22.66
CA LEU A 65 7.04 -4.93 -22.46
C LEU A 65 7.08 -3.77 -23.47
N THR A 66 7.18 -2.55 -22.97
CA THR A 66 7.36 -1.35 -23.79
C THR A 66 8.74 -0.78 -23.51
N LEU A 67 9.53 -0.62 -24.57
CA LEU A 67 10.80 0.08 -24.53
C LEU A 67 10.60 1.43 -25.18
N ASP A 68 11.13 2.44 -24.52
CA ASP A 68 11.03 3.83 -24.93
C ASP A 68 12.36 4.55 -24.63
N SER A 69 12.54 5.76 -25.16
CA SER A 69 13.62 6.69 -24.84
C SER A 69 13.08 8.11 -24.91
N GLN A 70 13.51 8.98 -23.97
CA GLN A 70 13.09 10.39 -23.93
C GLN A 70 13.29 11.18 -25.25
N ALA A 71 14.16 10.70 -26.14
CA ALA A 71 14.43 11.32 -27.43
C ALA A 71 13.80 10.56 -28.62
N GLY A 72 12.86 9.66 -28.35
CA GLY A 72 12.29 8.68 -29.27
C GLY A 72 13.23 7.54 -29.62
N LEU A 73 12.68 6.33 -29.72
CA LEU A 73 13.37 5.17 -30.28
C LEU A 73 13.27 5.13 -31.80
N TYR A 74 12.08 5.37 -32.34
CA TYR A 74 11.82 5.35 -33.77
C TYR A 74 11.04 6.61 -34.19
N PRO A 75 11.28 7.16 -35.38
CA PRO A 75 10.49 8.28 -35.89
C PRO A 75 9.11 7.79 -36.37
N PRO A 76 8.09 8.67 -36.38
CA PRO A 76 6.78 8.38 -36.95
C PRO A 76 6.87 7.88 -38.39
N GLY A 77 6.00 6.94 -38.78
CA GLY A 77 6.07 6.27 -40.08
C GLY A 77 6.97 5.01 -40.10
N SER A 78 7.61 4.67 -38.98
CA SER A 78 8.40 3.44 -38.82
C SER A 78 7.60 2.28 -38.23
N GLU A 79 6.27 2.40 -38.17
CA GLU A 79 5.41 1.40 -37.58
C GLU A 79 5.58 0.06 -38.31
N SER A 80 5.76 -1.00 -37.54
CA SER A 80 5.93 -2.32 -38.09
C SER A 80 5.52 -3.37 -37.07
N LYS A 81 5.21 -4.56 -37.56
CA LYS A 81 4.83 -5.70 -36.73
C LYS A 81 5.51 -6.96 -37.22
N GLN A 82 6.17 -7.66 -36.30
CA GLN A 82 6.79 -8.94 -36.56
C GLN A 82 6.50 -9.90 -35.39
N GLY A 83 5.58 -10.84 -35.62
CA GLY A 83 5.13 -11.77 -34.59
C GLY A 83 4.52 -11.03 -33.40
N ASN A 84 5.14 -11.19 -32.23
CA ASN A 84 4.71 -10.63 -30.95
C ASN A 84 5.31 -9.25 -30.65
N VAL A 85 6.06 -8.69 -31.58
CA VAL A 85 6.77 -7.42 -31.44
C VAL A 85 6.22 -6.40 -32.44
N GLU A 86 6.00 -5.19 -31.98
CA GLU A 86 5.43 -4.07 -32.72
C GLU A 86 6.27 -2.81 -32.48
N ILE A 87 6.47 -2.00 -33.51
CA ILE A 87 6.87 -0.60 -33.37
C ILE A 87 5.60 0.22 -33.56
N LYS A 88 5.19 0.97 -32.53
CA LYS A 88 3.97 1.77 -32.54
C LYS A 88 4.01 2.85 -31.47
N ASP A 89 3.16 3.85 -31.63
CA ASP A 89 2.78 4.79 -30.57
C ASP A 89 2.01 4.03 -29.48
N ALA A 90 2.63 3.90 -28.31
CA ALA A 90 2.16 3.15 -27.16
C ALA A 90 1.81 4.05 -25.96
N ASP A 91 2.29 5.30 -25.94
CA ASP A 91 2.05 6.27 -24.86
C ASP A 91 1.22 7.49 -25.27
N GLY A 92 0.92 7.63 -26.56
CA GLY A 92 0.10 8.68 -27.14
C GLY A 92 0.90 9.91 -27.61
N ASP A 93 2.23 9.89 -27.59
CA ASP A 93 3.06 10.91 -28.22
C ASP A 93 3.27 10.60 -29.71
N PRO A 94 2.68 11.38 -30.64
CA PRO A 94 2.85 11.14 -32.07
C PRO A 94 4.24 11.56 -32.59
N ALA A 95 5.14 12.07 -31.74
CA ALA A 95 6.48 12.52 -32.14
C ALA A 95 7.49 11.38 -32.27
N ASP A 96 7.23 10.25 -31.64
CA ASP A 96 8.06 9.05 -31.62
C ASP A 96 7.22 7.76 -31.58
N LEU A 97 7.90 6.63 -31.63
CA LEU A 97 7.29 5.31 -31.54
C LEU A 97 8.14 4.42 -30.64
N GLU A 98 7.46 3.57 -29.88
CA GLU A 98 8.04 2.66 -28.92
C GLU A 98 8.19 1.26 -29.53
N LEU A 99 9.09 0.49 -28.94
CA LEU A 99 9.13 -0.94 -29.19
C LEU A 99 8.27 -1.67 -28.18
N VAL A 100 7.22 -2.33 -28.64
CA VAL A 100 6.26 -3.05 -27.81
C VAL A 100 6.34 -4.53 -28.09
N ALA A 101 6.48 -5.34 -27.05
CA ALA A 101 6.56 -6.78 -27.16
C ALA A 101 5.57 -7.46 -26.20
N THR A 102 4.75 -8.38 -26.71
CA THR A 102 3.63 -8.98 -25.98
C THR A 102 3.77 -10.48 -25.86
N PHE A 103 3.75 -11.02 -24.64
CA PHE A 103 4.02 -12.44 -24.40
C PHE A 103 3.10 -13.05 -23.35
N PRO A 104 2.66 -14.31 -23.53
CA PRO A 104 1.88 -15.02 -22.52
C PRO A 104 2.75 -15.33 -21.30
N VAL A 105 2.14 -15.30 -20.11
CA VAL A 105 2.81 -15.68 -18.87
C VAL A 105 2.62 -17.17 -18.63
N PRO A 106 3.71 -17.96 -18.54
CA PRO A 106 3.60 -19.37 -18.21
C PRO A 106 2.98 -19.55 -16.83
N ALA A 107 2.09 -20.54 -16.68
CA ALA A 107 1.41 -20.79 -15.42
C ALA A 107 2.41 -20.92 -14.25
N GLY A 108 2.21 -20.11 -13.21
CA GLY A 108 2.93 -20.21 -11.94
C GLY A 108 4.34 -19.61 -11.90
N ARG A 109 4.82 -18.95 -12.96
CA ARG A 109 6.12 -18.26 -12.93
C ARG A 109 6.14 -16.97 -13.73
N LEU A 110 6.85 -15.96 -13.23
CA LEU A 110 7.17 -14.77 -14.01
C LEU A 110 8.29 -15.08 -15.02
N PRO A 111 8.19 -14.62 -16.28
CA PRO A 111 9.20 -14.90 -17.29
C PRO A 111 10.48 -14.08 -17.04
N LEU A 112 11.61 -14.68 -17.43
CA LEU A 112 12.84 -13.95 -17.69
C LEU A 112 12.83 -13.52 -19.16
N VAL A 113 13.01 -12.23 -19.42
CA VAL A 113 13.01 -11.69 -20.78
C VAL A 113 14.42 -11.24 -21.14
N ARG A 114 15.01 -11.82 -22.19
CA ARG A 114 16.28 -11.33 -22.74
C ARG A 114 16.01 -10.36 -23.86
N LEU A 115 16.55 -9.16 -23.72
CA LEU A 115 16.57 -8.15 -24.77
C LEU A 115 17.99 -8.04 -25.30
N GLU A 116 18.19 -8.45 -26.55
CA GLU A 116 19.46 -8.22 -27.25
C GLU A 116 19.48 -6.81 -27.85
N ARG A 117 20.63 -6.12 -27.80
CA ARG A 117 20.73 -4.75 -28.34
C ARG A 117 20.35 -4.70 -29.82
N GLY A 118 20.82 -5.66 -30.62
CA GLY A 118 20.56 -5.70 -32.05
C GLY A 118 20.85 -4.36 -32.74
N GLY A 119 19.84 -3.81 -33.42
CA GLY A 119 19.89 -2.52 -34.09
C GLY A 119 19.42 -1.32 -33.27
N LEU A 120 19.14 -1.48 -31.98
CA LEU A 120 18.66 -0.39 -31.12
C LEU A 120 19.72 0.72 -30.98
N PRO A 121 19.30 2.00 -30.93
CA PRO A 121 20.23 3.11 -30.77
C PRO A 121 20.94 3.07 -29.41
N ASP A 122 22.16 3.60 -29.36
CA ASP A 122 22.92 3.74 -28.11
C ASP A 122 22.38 4.90 -27.27
N ARG A 123 21.29 4.65 -26.55
CA ARG A 123 20.58 5.66 -25.76
C ARG A 123 20.10 5.08 -24.44
N ALA A 124 19.83 5.98 -23.50
CA ALA A 124 19.13 5.62 -22.27
C ALA A 124 17.70 5.21 -22.60
N LEU A 125 17.28 4.06 -22.05
CA LEU A 125 15.99 3.45 -22.26
C LEU A 125 15.13 3.59 -21.01
N THR A 126 13.84 3.80 -21.25
CA THR A 126 12.78 3.54 -20.29
C THR A 126 12.18 2.20 -20.65
N ILE A 127 12.15 1.28 -19.69
CA ILE A 127 11.55 -0.04 -19.86
C ILE A 127 10.34 -0.10 -18.94
N SER A 128 9.16 -0.20 -19.53
CA SER A 128 7.89 -0.39 -18.82
C SER A 128 7.36 -1.79 -19.08
N VAL A 129 6.84 -2.43 -18.04
CA VAL A 129 6.28 -3.77 -18.08
C VAL A 129 4.87 -3.70 -17.54
N THR A 130 3.91 -4.18 -18.32
CA THR A 130 2.49 -4.19 -17.97
C THR A 130 2.00 -5.62 -17.92
N GLY A 131 1.48 -6.04 -16.76
CA GLY A 131 0.79 -7.31 -16.60
C GLY A 131 -0.70 -7.15 -16.91
N ILE A 132 -1.21 -7.97 -17.83
CA ILE A 132 -2.58 -7.94 -18.30
C ILE A 132 -3.27 -9.23 -17.91
N LYS A 133 -4.49 -9.10 -17.37
CA LYS A 133 -5.44 -10.20 -17.22
C LYS A 133 -6.32 -10.27 -18.47
N ALA A 134 -6.54 -11.46 -19.00
CA ALA A 134 -7.28 -11.71 -20.23
C ALA A 134 -8.80 -11.76 -19.99
N ASP A 135 -9.33 -10.78 -19.26
CA ASP A 135 -10.77 -10.53 -19.13
C ASP A 135 -11.31 -9.69 -20.30
N LYS A 136 -12.62 -9.42 -20.30
CA LYS A 136 -13.29 -8.62 -21.35
C LYS A 136 -14.01 -7.44 -20.70
N PRO A 137 -13.51 -6.19 -20.83
CA PRO A 137 -12.25 -5.79 -21.50
C PRO A 137 -11.00 -6.28 -20.75
N ALA A 138 -9.86 -6.34 -21.45
CA ALA A 138 -8.59 -6.72 -20.84
C ALA A 138 -8.17 -5.67 -19.80
N THR A 139 -7.77 -6.14 -18.62
CA THR A 139 -7.46 -5.29 -17.47
C THR A 139 -5.97 -5.29 -17.19
N THR A 140 -5.39 -4.10 -17.07
CA THR A 140 -4.04 -3.94 -16.53
C THR A 140 -4.07 -4.20 -15.03
N VAL A 141 -3.32 -5.22 -14.59
CA VAL A 141 -3.35 -5.71 -13.21
C VAL A 141 -2.03 -5.51 -12.47
N ALA A 142 -0.90 -5.40 -13.18
CA ALA A 142 0.42 -5.20 -12.58
C ALA A 142 1.27 -4.26 -13.44
N LEU A 143 2.18 -3.52 -12.80
CA LEU A 143 3.10 -2.60 -13.47
C LEU A 143 4.50 -2.72 -12.86
N GLY A 144 5.50 -2.47 -13.72
CA GLY A 144 6.89 -2.27 -13.34
C GLY A 144 7.55 -1.34 -14.33
N ARG A 145 8.49 -0.52 -13.87
CA ARG A 145 9.17 0.47 -14.71
C ARG A 145 10.58 0.71 -14.20
N VAL A 146 11.50 0.91 -15.13
CA VAL A 146 12.86 1.36 -14.86
C VAL A 146 13.28 2.35 -15.95
N GLU A 147 14.03 3.37 -15.57
CA GLU A 147 14.44 4.45 -16.44
C GLU A 147 15.96 4.55 -16.50
N GLY A 148 16.49 5.17 -17.55
CA GLY A 148 17.92 5.44 -17.67
C GLY A 148 18.77 4.21 -18.01
N VAL A 149 18.15 3.10 -18.42
CA VAL A 149 18.85 1.83 -18.68
C VAL A 149 19.68 1.93 -19.95
N ARG A 150 20.91 1.42 -19.91
CA ARG A 150 21.79 1.35 -21.09
C ARG A 150 22.33 -0.06 -21.25
N PHE A 151 22.60 -0.42 -22.49
CA PHE A 151 23.32 -1.64 -22.79
C PHE A 151 24.81 -1.48 -22.47
N GLU A 152 25.37 -2.44 -21.75
CA GLU A 152 26.82 -2.52 -21.54
C GLU A 152 27.49 -3.24 -22.71
N PRO A 153 28.51 -2.63 -23.35
CA PRO A 153 29.21 -3.27 -24.45
C PRO A 153 29.77 -4.64 -24.07
N ASP A 154 29.52 -5.62 -24.93
CA ASP A 154 30.03 -6.98 -24.77
C ASP A 154 29.61 -7.69 -23.47
N GLN A 155 28.50 -7.26 -22.85
CA GLN A 155 27.98 -7.87 -21.63
C GLN A 155 26.45 -7.99 -21.61
N ALA A 156 25.96 -9.09 -21.02
CA ALA A 156 24.58 -9.26 -20.63
C ALA A 156 24.40 -8.71 -19.20
N LEU A 157 23.57 -7.68 -19.04
CA LEU A 157 23.30 -7.07 -17.75
C LEU A 157 22.01 -7.64 -17.16
N ALA A 158 22.08 -8.17 -15.94
CA ALA A 158 20.89 -8.52 -15.17
C ALA A 158 20.14 -7.26 -14.73
N LEU A 159 18.87 -7.16 -15.08
CA LEU A 159 18.03 -6.01 -14.79
C LEU A 159 16.78 -6.44 -14.00
N PRO A 160 16.80 -6.37 -12.66
CA PRO A 160 15.60 -6.59 -11.87
C PRO A 160 14.67 -5.38 -11.99
N ILE A 161 13.41 -5.63 -12.36
CA ILE A 161 12.35 -4.62 -12.38
C ILE A 161 11.35 -4.97 -11.28
N VAL A 162 11.10 -4.02 -10.37
CA VAL A 162 10.05 -4.16 -9.36
C VAL A 162 8.70 -4.23 -10.06
N PHE A 163 7.96 -5.32 -9.86
CA PHE A 163 6.75 -5.63 -10.62
C PHE A 163 5.63 -6.15 -9.72
N ASN A 164 4.69 -5.28 -9.37
CA ASN A 164 3.65 -5.53 -8.37
C ASN A 164 2.25 -5.45 -8.97
N ILE A 165 1.30 -6.17 -8.36
CA ILE A 165 -0.13 -5.99 -8.63
C ILE A 165 -0.54 -4.57 -8.20
N LEU A 166 -1.34 -3.90 -9.01
CA LEU A 166 -1.77 -2.53 -8.72
C LEU A 166 -2.68 -2.48 -7.48
N PRO A 167 -2.64 -1.40 -6.69
CA PRO A 167 -3.39 -1.31 -5.44
C PRO A 167 -4.89 -1.60 -5.59
N GLN A 168 -5.52 -1.16 -6.69
CA GLN A 168 -6.94 -1.40 -6.95
C GLN A 168 -7.27 -2.89 -7.20
N HIS A 169 -6.29 -3.73 -7.51
CA HIS A 169 -6.47 -5.16 -7.73
C HIS A 169 -5.99 -6.03 -6.55
N LEU A 170 -5.29 -5.46 -5.57
CA LEU A 170 -4.92 -6.16 -4.34
C LEU A 170 -6.16 -6.46 -3.48
N PRO A 171 -6.21 -7.56 -2.73
CA PRO A 171 -7.25 -7.74 -1.71
C PRO A 171 -7.22 -6.63 -0.63
N PRO A 172 -8.35 -6.37 0.07
CA PRO A 172 -8.34 -5.55 1.28
C PRO A 172 -7.41 -6.16 2.35
N ARG A 173 -6.71 -5.29 3.08
CA ARG A 173 -5.74 -5.60 4.15
C ARG A 173 -6.05 -4.79 5.38
N VAL A 174 -5.57 -5.23 6.53
CA VAL A 174 -5.55 -4.42 7.77
C VAL A 174 -4.25 -3.65 7.73
N MET A 175 -4.34 -2.33 7.67
CA MET A 175 -3.20 -1.44 7.59
C MET A 175 -2.75 -0.97 8.97
N ASN A 176 -3.71 -0.78 9.88
CA ASN A 176 -3.45 -0.29 11.22
C ASN A 176 -4.55 -0.73 12.18
N VAL A 177 -4.20 -0.84 13.46
CA VAL A 177 -5.15 -1.00 14.57
C VAL A 177 -4.79 0.01 15.65
N MET A 178 -5.79 0.76 16.11
CA MET A 178 -5.68 1.72 17.20
C MET A 178 -6.58 1.30 18.38
N PRO A 179 -6.13 1.46 19.63
CA PRO A 179 -4.77 1.85 20.03
C PRO A 179 -3.72 0.83 19.54
N ALA A 180 -2.50 1.32 19.26
CA ALA A 180 -1.43 0.48 18.75
C ALA A 180 -0.89 -0.44 19.86
N ASP A 181 -0.20 -1.51 19.48
CA ASP A 181 0.53 -2.35 20.43
C ASP A 181 1.54 -1.52 21.24
N GLY A 182 1.60 -1.76 22.55
CA GLY A 182 2.42 -1.01 23.50
C GLY A 182 1.83 0.34 23.93
N THR A 183 0.58 0.66 23.58
CA THR A 183 -0.03 1.93 24.00
C THR A 183 -0.21 1.98 25.53
N ILE A 184 0.11 3.12 26.14
CA ILE A 184 -0.19 3.39 27.55
C ILE A 184 -1.62 3.95 27.64
N LEU A 185 -2.50 3.27 28.37
CA LEU A 185 -3.90 3.66 28.56
C LEU A 185 -4.08 4.41 29.89
N PRO A 186 -4.32 5.73 29.89
CA PRO A 186 -4.27 6.58 31.08
C PRO A 186 -5.15 6.12 32.25
N GLN A 187 -6.32 5.54 31.95
CA GLN A 187 -7.28 5.05 32.95
C GLN A 187 -7.36 3.52 33.00
N CYS A 188 -6.48 2.82 32.28
CA CYS A 188 -6.57 1.37 32.11
C CYS A 188 -7.94 0.93 31.53
N GLU A 189 -8.55 1.79 30.72
CA GLU A 189 -9.83 1.55 30.07
C GLU A 189 -9.70 1.66 28.55
N LEU A 190 -10.31 0.70 27.85
CA LEU A 190 -10.40 0.67 26.40
C LEU A 190 -11.87 0.70 26.01
N SER A 191 -12.35 1.86 25.53
CA SER A 191 -13.76 2.07 25.15
C SER A 191 -14.04 1.72 23.68
N ALA A 192 -13.03 1.85 22.82
CA ALA A 192 -13.15 1.49 21.42
C ALA A 192 -11.81 1.13 20.77
N MET A 193 -11.88 0.39 19.67
CA MET A 193 -10.77 0.14 18.77
C MET A 193 -11.09 0.62 17.36
N VAL A 194 -10.10 1.09 16.62
CA VAL A 194 -10.24 1.46 15.22
C VAL A 194 -9.34 0.57 14.39
N VAL A 195 -9.92 -0.07 13.37
CA VAL A 195 -9.18 -0.86 12.39
C VAL A 195 -9.25 -0.16 11.05
N THR A 196 -8.08 0.21 10.52
CA THR A 196 -7.96 0.85 9.21
C THR A 196 -7.64 -0.20 8.16
N PHE A 197 -8.41 -0.21 7.08
CA PHE A 197 -8.25 -1.13 5.97
C PHE A 197 -7.60 -0.45 4.77
N SER A 198 -7.00 -1.24 3.87
CA SER A 198 -6.45 -0.73 2.60
C SER A 198 -7.53 -0.40 1.56
N LYS A 199 -8.78 -0.82 1.79
CA LYS A 199 -9.93 -0.63 0.89
C LYS A 199 -11.22 -0.38 1.67
N PRO A 200 -12.24 0.22 1.02
CA PRO A 200 -13.58 0.34 1.60
C PRO A 200 -14.16 -1.03 1.93
N MET A 201 -14.62 -1.22 3.17
CA MET A 201 -15.16 -2.49 3.66
C MET A 201 -16.69 -2.55 3.61
N SER A 202 -17.23 -3.77 3.61
CA SER A 202 -18.66 -4.01 3.77
C SER A 202 -19.01 -4.09 5.25
N LEU A 203 -19.90 -3.21 5.74
CA LEU A 203 -20.34 -3.25 7.15
C LEU A 203 -21.01 -4.60 7.48
N ALA A 204 -21.82 -5.12 6.56
CA ALA A 204 -22.51 -6.39 6.75
C ALA A 204 -21.53 -7.58 6.86
N SER A 205 -20.39 -7.54 6.15
CA SER A 205 -19.39 -8.60 6.25
C SER A 205 -18.63 -8.52 7.57
N LEU A 206 -18.31 -7.31 8.04
CA LEU A 206 -17.67 -7.08 9.34
C LEU A 206 -18.57 -7.47 10.52
N GLN A 207 -19.88 -7.27 10.40
CA GLN A 207 -20.88 -7.63 11.41
C GLN A 207 -21.31 -9.11 11.41
N ALA A 208 -20.87 -9.89 10.42
CA ALA A 208 -21.18 -11.31 10.39
C ALA A 208 -20.51 -12.05 11.55
N GLU A 209 -21.15 -13.12 12.02
CA GLU A 209 -20.66 -13.91 13.15
C GLU A 209 -19.26 -14.47 12.86
N GLY A 210 -18.32 -14.27 13.80
CA GLY A 210 -16.93 -14.70 13.66
C GLY A 210 -16.08 -13.88 12.68
N SER A 211 -16.62 -12.83 12.07
CA SER A 211 -15.86 -11.96 11.16
C SER A 211 -14.83 -11.10 11.88
N PHE A 212 -15.16 -10.67 13.09
CA PHE A 212 -14.28 -9.88 13.92
C PHE A 212 -14.44 -10.31 15.37
N THR A 213 -13.32 -10.60 16.05
CA THR A 213 -13.33 -10.90 17.47
C THR A 213 -12.27 -10.10 18.17
N VAL A 214 -12.68 -9.31 19.16
CA VAL A 214 -11.79 -8.77 20.17
C VAL A 214 -12.00 -9.58 21.44
N ALA A 215 -10.92 -10.04 22.04
CA ALA A 215 -10.84 -11.00 23.15
C ALA A 215 -11.78 -10.71 24.33
N SER A 216 -13.05 -11.04 24.16
CA SER A 216 -13.92 -11.78 25.06
C SER A 216 -15.20 -12.07 24.26
N PRO A 217 -15.59 -13.34 24.06
CA PRO A 217 -16.79 -13.68 23.28
C PRO A 217 -18.10 -13.16 23.91
N GLN A 218 -18.05 -12.53 25.09
CA GLN A 218 -19.21 -12.13 25.86
C GLN A 218 -19.47 -10.62 25.89
N THR A 219 -18.56 -9.78 25.38
CA THR A 219 -18.77 -8.32 25.41
C THR A 219 -19.60 -7.90 24.19
N ALA A 220 -20.83 -7.45 24.45
CA ALA A 220 -21.63 -6.80 23.43
C ALA A 220 -20.85 -5.60 22.86
N HIS A 221 -20.78 -5.51 21.54
CA HIS A 221 -20.03 -4.48 20.85
C HIS A 221 -20.83 -3.96 19.65
N VAL A 222 -20.48 -2.76 19.20
CA VAL A 222 -21.04 -2.16 17.99
C VAL A 222 -19.91 -1.91 17.02
N ILE A 223 -20.11 -2.35 15.78
CA ILE A 223 -19.21 -2.06 14.66
C ILE A 223 -19.85 -0.97 13.82
N ALA A 224 -19.12 0.13 13.63
CA ALA A 224 -19.48 1.20 12.71
C ALA A 224 -18.37 1.41 11.69
N LEU A 225 -18.75 1.80 10.46
CA LEU A 225 -17.80 2.28 9.46
C LEU A 225 -17.91 3.80 9.35
N ASP A 226 -16.77 4.45 9.17
CA ASP A 226 -16.74 5.86 8.78
C ASP A 226 -17.35 6.08 7.37
N PRO A 227 -17.64 7.32 6.95
CA PRO A 227 -18.22 7.58 5.63
C PRO A 227 -17.36 7.09 4.46
N THR A 228 -16.03 7.02 4.65
CA THR A 228 -15.08 6.52 3.64
C THR A 228 -15.07 5.00 3.56
N LYS A 229 -15.56 4.32 4.61
CA LYS A 229 -15.59 2.88 4.83
C LYS A 229 -14.21 2.23 4.95
N TYR A 230 -13.15 3.01 5.10
CA TYR A 230 -11.80 2.50 5.35
C TYR A 230 -11.55 2.24 6.83
N ASN A 231 -12.28 2.92 7.73
CA ASN A 231 -12.08 2.80 9.17
C ASN A 231 -13.29 2.13 9.80
N ALA A 232 -13.07 1.00 10.47
CA ALA A 232 -14.07 0.36 11.31
C ALA A 232 -13.80 0.68 12.78
N THR A 233 -14.78 1.27 13.44
CA THR A 233 -14.76 1.52 14.88
C THR A 233 -15.54 0.41 15.59
N TYR A 234 -14.88 -0.22 16.56
CA TYR A 234 -15.42 -1.25 17.42
C TYR A 234 -15.58 -0.67 18.81
N SER A 235 -16.81 -0.36 19.19
CA SER A 235 -17.13 0.19 20.51
C SER A 235 -17.60 -0.90 21.45
N PHE A 236 -17.02 -0.96 22.65
CA PHE A 236 -17.44 -1.90 23.69
C PHE A 236 -18.63 -1.32 24.46
N LEU A 237 -19.71 -2.09 24.60
CA LEU A 237 -20.91 -1.66 25.35
C LEU A 237 -20.78 -1.91 26.86
N ALA A 238 -19.80 -2.72 27.26
CA ALA A 238 -19.44 -2.98 28.64
C ALA A 238 -17.92 -3.10 28.75
N LYS A 239 -17.38 -2.93 29.96
CA LYS A 239 -15.95 -3.11 30.23
C LYS A 239 -15.54 -4.54 29.82
N PRO A 240 -14.64 -4.72 28.84
CA PRO A 240 -14.25 -6.05 28.41
C PRO A 240 -13.39 -6.72 29.49
N GLU A 241 -13.50 -8.03 29.61
CA GLU A 241 -12.54 -8.84 30.36
C GLU A 241 -11.35 -9.10 29.45
N PHE A 242 -10.20 -8.52 29.78
CA PHE A 242 -8.97 -8.67 29.02
C PHE A 242 -8.03 -9.69 29.67
N GLU A 243 -7.08 -10.20 28.89
CA GLU A 243 -6.02 -11.08 29.41
C GLU A 243 -5.07 -10.24 30.27
N ASP A 244 -4.91 -10.57 31.56
CA ASP A 244 -3.98 -9.86 32.43
C ASP A 244 -2.54 -10.09 31.97
N LEU A 245 -1.78 -9.01 31.79
CA LEU A 245 -0.36 -9.03 31.47
C LEU A 245 0.42 -8.30 32.58
N GLU A 246 1.71 -8.59 32.72
CA GLU A 246 2.55 -7.89 33.70
C GLU A 246 2.60 -6.38 33.37
N GLY A 247 2.04 -5.54 34.24
CA GLY A 247 1.98 -4.08 34.04
C GLY A 247 0.83 -3.59 33.15
N GLY A 248 -0.14 -4.45 32.78
CA GLY A 248 -1.26 -4.04 31.94
C GLY A 248 -2.17 -5.19 31.51
N PHE A 249 -2.67 -5.15 30.28
CA PHE A 249 -3.55 -6.18 29.75
C PHE A 249 -3.39 -6.38 28.24
N GLY A 250 -3.78 -7.56 27.77
CA GLY A 250 -3.70 -7.98 26.38
C GLY A 250 -5.07 -8.01 25.70
N VAL A 251 -5.12 -7.51 24.47
CA VAL A 251 -6.32 -7.51 23.62
C VAL A 251 -6.00 -8.23 22.32
N ARG A 252 -6.51 -9.45 22.15
CA ARG A 252 -6.40 -10.15 20.87
C ARG A 252 -7.44 -9.63 19.90
N VAL A 253 -6.98 -9.16 18.74
CA VAL A 253 -7.79 -8.68 17.62
C VAL A 253 -7.69 -9.69 16.50
N VAL A 254 -8.83 -10.25 16.11
CA VAL A 254 -8.92 -11.15 14.97
C VAL A 254 -9.86 -10.56 13.92
N VAL A 255 -9.39 -10.44 12.68
CA VAL A 255 -10.23 -10.11 11.51
C VAL A 255 -10.20 -11.27 10.53
N SER A 256 -11.33 -11.93 10.37
CA SER A 256 -11.50 -13.08 9.50
C SER A 256 -11.19 -12.76 8.04
N SER A 257 -10.56 -13.69 7.34
CA SER A 257 -10.37 -13.62 5.88
C SER A 257 -11.69 -13.73 5.09
N ALA A 258 -12.79 -14.11 5.74
CA ALA A 258 -14.13 -14.08 5.16
C ALA A 258 -14.72 -12.67 5.07
N VAL A 259 -14.15 -11.69 5.78
CA VAL A 259 -14.56 -10.29 5.68
C VAL A 259 -14.30 -9.81 4.26
N THR A 260 -15.27 -9.10 3.68
CA THR A 260 -15.19 -8.60 2.30
C THR A 260 -15.14 -7.08 2.22
N SER A 261 -14.40 -6.59 1.24
CA SER A 261 -14.51 -5.20 0.75
C SER A 261 -15.92 -4.91 0.22
N LEU A 262 -16.24 -3.63 0.03
CA LEU A 262 -17.48 -3.21 -0.62
C LEU A 262 -17.63 -3.80 -2.04
N GLY A 263 -16.52 -4.10 -2.72
CA GLY A 263 -16.49 -4.78 -4.01
C GLY A 263 -16.61 -6.30 -3.94
N GLY A 264 -16.82 -6.89 -2.76
CA GLY A 264 -17.01 -8.33 -2.58
C GLY A 264 -15.72 -9.18 -2.57
N VAL A 265 -14.54 -8.55 -2.58
CA VAL A 265 -13.26 -9.26 -2.47
C VAL A 265 -12.93 -9.51 -1.00
N ASN A 266 -12.59 -10.75 -0.67
CA ASN A 266 -12.18 -11.19 0.66
C ASN A 266 -10.89 -10.53 1.15
N LEU A 267 -10.77 -10.36 2.46
CA LEU A 267 -9.59 -9.89 3.15
C LEU A 267 -8.45 -10.91 3.04
N ASP A 268 -7.26 -10.40 2.70
CA ASP A 268 -6.05 -11.20 2.55
C ASP A 268 -4.83 -10.35 2.94
N GLN A 269 -4.21 -10.67 4.07
CA GLN A 269 -2.92 -10.11 4.48
C GLN A 269 -1.81 -10.78 3.65
N VAL A 270 -0.78 -10.02 3.26
CA VAL A 270 0.32 -10.51 2.40
C VAL A 270 0.82 -11.88 2.84
N GLY A 271 0.82 -12.84 1.90
CA GLY A 271 1.21 -14.23 2.12
C GLY A 271 2.70 -14.49 2.42
N ALA A 272 3.51 -13.45 2.66
CA ALA A 272 4.92 -13.62 3.03
C ALA A 272 5.10 -14.14 4.47
N GLU A 273 4.06 -14.10 5.30
CA GLU A 273 4.07 -14.72 6.64
C GLU A 273 2.94 -15.76 6.77
N PRO A 274 3.23 -17.05 6.49
CA PRO A 274 2.34 -18.15 6.85
C PRO A 274 1.94 -18.04 8.34
N GLY A 275 0.64 -17.87 8.61
CA GLY A 275 0.10 -17.64 9.97
C GLY A 275 -0.54 -16.26 10.19
N ASN A 276 -0.39 -15.30 9.26
CA ASN A 276 -1.06 -13.99 9.31
C ASN A 276 -2.44 -13.95 8.64
N GLN A 277 -3.05 -15.12 8.44
CA GLN A 277 -4.44 -15.28 7.99
C GLN A 277 -5.18 -16.20 8.96
N PRO A 278 -6.24 -15.72 9.64
CA PRO A 278 -6.78 -14.35 9.65
C PRO A 278 -5.78 -13.31 10.17
N PHE A 279 -6.08 -12.00 10.04
CA PHE A 279 -5.34 -11.02 10.84
C PHE A 279 -5.57 -11.39 12.30
N ASP A 280 -4.51 -11.76 13.03
CA ASP A 280 -4.55 -12.17 14.43
C ASP A 280 -3.36 -11.55 15.14
N ARG A 281 -3.64 -10.63 16.05
CA ARG A 281 -2.63 -9.91 16.82
C ARG A 281 -3.09 -9.77 18.26
N LEU A 282 -2.21 -10.12 19.19
CA LEU A 282 -2.34 -9.72 20.59
C LEU A 282 -1.71 -8.35 20.72
N LEU A 283 -2.50 -7.35 21.09
CA LEU A 283 -2.01 -6.01 21.41
C LEU A 283 -1.84 -5.91 22.93
N SER A 284 -0.65 -5.55 23.37
CA SER A 284 -0.31 -5.34 24.77
C SER A 284 -0.55 -3.86 25.11
N MET A 285 -1.38 -3.60 26.10
CA MET A 285 -1.62 -2.25 26.62
C MET A 285 -0.99 -2.14 27.99
N THR A 286 -0.30 -1.03 28.25
CA THR A 286 0.27 -0.74 29.56
C THR A 286 -0.66 0.18 30.31
N CYS A 287 -0.90 -0.10 31.59
CA CYS A 287 -1.62 0.84 32.44
C CYS A 287 -0.58 1.63 33.22
N PRO A 288 -0.64 2.98 33.25
CA PRO A 288 0.23 3.71 34.16
C PRO A 288 -0.03 3.16 35.56
N GLU A 289 1.05 2.82 36.26
CA GLU A 289 1.00 2.53 37.69
C GLU A 289 0.20 3.68 38.30
N GLN A 290 -0.97 3.37 38.87
CA GLN A 290 -1.94 4.38 39.31
C GLN A 290 -1.16 5.46 40.06
N GLN A 291 -0.97 6.62 39.45
CA GLN A 291 -0.37 7.73 40.17
C GLN A 291 -1.30 7.95 41.36
N PRO A 292 -0.76 8.02 42.58
CA PRO A 292 -1.58 8.19 43.77
C PRO A 292 -2.52 9.34 43.49
N THR A 293 -3.83 9.07 43.57
CA THR A 293 -4.88 10.06 43.34
C THR A 293 -4.48 11.31 44.11
N LEU A 294 -4.04 12.35 43.39
CA LEU A 294 -3.62 13.59 44.03
C LEU A 294 -4.87 14.08 44.74
N THR A 295 -4.84 14.01 46.07
CA THR A 295 -5.96 14.44 46.89
C THR A 295 -6.17 15.91 46.55
N PRO A 296 -7.36 16.33 46.08
CA PRO A 296 -7.57 17.69 45.63
C PRO A 296 -7.19 18.64 46.76
N ILE A 297 -6.23 19.54 46.51
CA ILE A 297 -5.90 20.59 47.48
C ILE A 297 -7.11 21.52 47.49
N PRO A 298 -7.85 21.61 48.60
CA PRO A 298 -9.02 22.48 48.67
C PRO A 298 -8.58 23.93 48.57
N CYS A 299 -9.34 24.74 47.84
CA CYS A 299 -9.08 26.17 47.69
C CYS A 299 -10.36 26.97 47.89
N VAL A 300 -10.21 28.26 48.17
CA VAL A 300 -11.33 29.18 48.33
C VAL A 300 -11.27 30.19 47.20
N GLU A 301 -12.32 30.26 46.38
CA GLU A 301 -12.38 31.14 45.20
C GLU A 301 -12.17 32.63 45.54
N SER A 302 -12.49 33.03 46.77
CA SER A 302 -12.26 34.39 47.28
C SER A 302 -10.79 34.73 47.54
N GLN A 303 -9.87 33.76 47.51
CA GLN A 303 -8.43 33.91 47.68
C GLN A 303 -7.66 33.42 46.44
N ALA A 304 -7.99 33.99 45.27
CA ALA A 304 -7.45 33.60 43.97
C ALA A 304 -5.92 33.70 43.80
N GLN A 305 -5.18 34.29 44.75
CA GLN A 305 -3.73 34.55 44.64
C GLN A 305 -2.87 33.91 45.75
N GLY A 306 -3.39 32.91 46.46
CA GLY A 306 -2.57 32.19 47.45
C GLY A 306 -3.10 30.83 47.90
N SER A 307 -4.28 30.40 47.41
CA SER A 307 -4.89 29.12 47.80
C SER A 307 -4.26 27.91 47.11
N CYS A 308 -3.62 28.12 45.96
CA CYS A 308 -3.09 27.05 45.12
C CYS A 308 -1.58 27.24 44.87
N PRO A 309 -0.81 26.14 44.79
CA PRO A 309 0.60 26.20 44.41
C PRO A 309 0.81 26.89 43.05
N ASP A 310 2.02 27.42 42.82
CA ASP A 310 2.38 28.03 41.53
C ASP A 310 2.13 27.05 40.37
N GLY A 311 1.46 27.54 39.33
CA GLY A 311 1.02 26.73 38.17
C GLY A 311 -0.38 26.13 38.29
N PHE A 312 -1.10 26.36 39.40
CA PHE A 312 -2.47 25.91 39.64
C PHE A 312 -3.43 27.09 39.85
N SER A 313 -4.69 26.92 39.48
CA SER A 313 -5.79 27.87 39.65
C SER A 313 -6.93 27.23 40.44
N CYS A 314 -7.61 28.02 41.27
CA CYS A 314 -8.76 27.52 42.02
C CYS A 314 -9.99 27.46 41.12
N GLN A 315 -10.57 26.26 40.94
CA GLN A 315 -11.84 26.07 40.26
C GLN A 315 -12.75 25.19 41.11
N THR A 316 -13.98 25.64 41.36
CA THR A 316 -15.00 24.88 42.11
C THR A 316 -14.50 24.32 43.45
N GLY A 317 -13.65 25.08 44.15
CA GLY A 317 -13.12 24.72 45.47
C GLY A 317 -11.93 23.75 45.46
N ALA A 318 -11.35 23.43 44.30
CA ALA A 318 -10.14 22.62 44.18
C ALA A 318 -9.06 23.29 43.31
N CYS A 319 -7.79 23.07 43.66
CA CYS A 319 -6.66 23.53 42.83
C CYS A 319 -6.48 22.62 41.61
N VAL A 320 -6.67 23.18 40.42
CA VAL A 320 -6.42 22.52 39.12
C VAL A 320 -5.22 23.16 38.42
N PRO A 321 -4.33 22.42 37.73
CA PRO A 321 -3.25 22.99 36.93
C PRO A 321 -3.82 23.99 35.93
N GLY A 322 -3.18 25.14 35.80
CA GLY A 322 -3.59 26.17 34.84
C GLY A 322 -3.35 25.76 33.38
N SER A 323 -2.62 24.66 33.13
CA SER A 323 -2.38 24.14 31.78
C SER A 323 -2.03 22.64 31.78
N CYS A 324 -2.32 21.98 30.66
CA CYS A 324 -1.86 20.63 30.33
C CYS A 324 -0.41 20.56 29.83
N ALA A 325 0.38 21.63 29.98
CA ALA A 325 1.66 21.79 29.29
C ALA A 325 2.71 20.69 29.62
N SER A 326 2.56 19.98 30.74
CA SER A 326 3.45 18.88 31.17
C SER A 326 2.87 17.48 30.94
N ILE A 327 1.61 17.35 30.51
CA ILE A 327 0.95 16.05 30.29
C ILE A 327 1.11 15.68 28.81
N VAL A 328 1.94 14.67 28.53
CA VAL A 328 2.09 14.10 27.18
C VAL A 328 1.12 12.95 27.04
N CYS A 329 0.05 13.15 26.27
CA CYS A 329 -0.92 12.10 25.96
C CYS A 329 -0.44 11.20 24.82
N ALA A 330 -0.79 9.92 24.90
CA ALA A 330 -0.56 8.98 23.82
C ALA A 330 -1.31 9.41 22.54
N PRO A 331 -0.87 8.99 21.34
CA PRO A 331 -1.61 9.24 20.10
C PRO A 331 -3.07 8.79 20.20
N GLY A 332 -4.02 9.67 19.85
CA GLY A 332 -5.46 9.43 19.99
C GLY A 332 -6.06 9.90 21.32
N TYR A 333 -5.27 10.54 22.19
CA TYR A 333 -5.72 11.13 23.44
C TYR A 333 -5.37 12.63 23.52
N VAL A 334 -6.21 13.42 24.18
CA VAL A 334 -6.01 14.83 24.50
C VAL A 334 -6.10 15.02 26.01
N CYS A 335 -5.38 15.99 26.54
CA CYS A 335 -5.43 16.27 27.98
C CYS A 335 -6.72 17.02 28.34
N ASP A 336 -7.47 16.49 29.31
CA ASP A 336 -8.60 17.16 29.95
C ASP A 336 -8.14 17.85 31.24
N PRO A 337 -8.07 19.20 31.27
CA PRO A 337 -7.67 19.94 32.45
C PRO A 337 -8.69 19.83 33.61
N ALA A 338 -9.94 19.46 33.36
CA ALA A 338 -10.94 19.26 34.40
C ALA A 338 -10.75 17.93 35.16
N LEU A 339 -10.22 16.91 34.47
CA LEU A 339 -10.01 15.57 35.03
C LEU A 339 -8.54 15.27 35.36
N LEU A 340 -7.64 16.22 35.09
CA LEU A 340 -6.22 16.10 35.38
C LEU A 340 -5.57 14.89 34.69
N GLY A 341 -6.01 14.56 33.47
CA GLY A 341 -5.59 13.35 32.79
C GLY A 341 -5.79 13.39 31.28
N CYS A 342 -5.29 12.36 30.60
CA CYS A 342 -5.49 12.16 29.18
C CYS A 342 -6.80 11.43 28.92
N GLU A 343 -7.65 12.04 28.09
CA GLU A 343 -8.91 11.48 27.62
C GLU A 343 -8.87 11.21 26.12
N VAL A 344 -9.81 10.41 25.64
CA VAL A 344 -9.89 10.05 24.22
C VAL A 344 -10.10 11.32 23.39
N ASP A 345 -9.28 11.52 22.35
CA ASP A 345 -9.50 12.58 21.36
C ASP A 345 -10.67 12.17 20.47
N CYS A 346 -11.84 12.72 20.74
CA CYS A 346 -13.07 12.35 20.05
C CYS A 346 -13.03 12.63 18.54
N ARG A 347 -12.11 13.48 18.06
CA ARG A 347 -11.93 13.79 16.62
C ARG A 347 -11.24 12.66 15.87
N ALA A 348 -10.44 11.86 16.56
CA ALA A 348 -9.74 10.73 15.96
C ALA A 348 -10.70 9.61 15.48
N TYR A 349 -11.98 9.65 15.87
CA TYR A 349 -12.95 8.57 15.67
C TYR A 349 -13.99 8.82 14.56
N GLY A 350 -13.74 9.79 13.66
CA GLY A 350 -14.40 9.83 12.33
C GLY A 350 -15.94 9.92 12.31
N GLY A 351 -16.57 10.40 13.39
CA GLY A 351 -18.03 10.53 13.50
C GLY A 351 -18.72 9.46 14.36
N ALA A 352 -18.01 8.41 14.80
CA ALA A 352 -18.42 7.67 15.98
C ALA A 352 -18.25 8.59 17.20
N ASN A 353 -19.18 8.57 18.16
CA ASN A 353 -19.07 9.37 19.37
C ASN A 353 -18.40 8.52 20.46
N PRO A 354 -17.07 8.62 20.68
CA PRO A 354 -16.40 7.85 21.72
C PRO A 354 -16.65 8.42 23.11
N CYS A 355 -17.43 9.50 23.20
CA CYS A 355 -17.63 10.21 24.43
C CYS A 355 -18.56 9.46 25.39
N PRO A 356 -18.25 9.51 26.70
CA PRO A 356 -19.08 8.89 27.73
C PRO A 356 -20.45 9.57 27.79
N GLN A 357 -21.47 8.86 28.30
CA GLN A 357 -22.86 9.36 28.31
C GLN A 357 -23.02 10.65 29.10
N GLU A 358 -22.17 10.85 30.12
CA GLU A 358 -22.15 12.04 30.96
C GLU A 358 -21.64 13.29 30.22
N ARG A 359 -20.88 13.10 29.13
CA ARG A 359 -20.25 14.17 28.34
C ARG A 359 -20.32 13.87 26.84
N PRO A 360 -21.52 13.78 26.24
CA PRO A 360 -21.71 13.17 24.92
C PRO A 360 -21.27 14.05 23.74
N GLY A 361 -20.86 15.29 23.94
CA GLY A 361 -20.45 16.20 22.87
C GLY A 361 -18.97 16.12 22.57
N CYS A 362 -18.58 16.00 21.29
CA CYS A 362 -17.19 16.16 20.89
C CYS A 362 -16.87 17.63 20.58
N GLU A 363 -15.96 18.26 21.32
CA GLU A 363 -15.52 19.64 21.07
C GLU A 363 -14.49 19.69 19.93
N PRO A 364 -14.79 20.28 18.76
CA PRO A 364 -13.93 20.14 17.57
C PRO A 364 -12.56 20.81 17.69
N SER A 365 -12.44 21.87 18.50
CA SER A 365 -11.19 22.63 18.67
C SER A 365 -10.19 21.90 19.57
N THR A 366 -10.67 21.23 20.61
CA THR A 366 -9.84 20.59 21.65
C THR A 366 -9.75 19.08 21.50
N GLY A 367 -10.78 18.45 20.93
CA GLY A 367 -10.92 16.99 20.91
C GLY A 367 -11.51 16.40 22.19
N LEU A 368 -11.95 17.24 23.14
CA LEU A 368 -12.50 16.80 24.42
C LEU A 368 -13.97 16.41 24.34
N CYS A 369 -14.37 15.45 25.18
CA CYS A 369 -15.76 15.10 25.43
C CYS A 369 -16.38 16.05 26.46
N ARG A 370 -17.56 16.61 26.16
CA ARG A 370 -18.26 17.60 26.98
C ARG A 370 -19.75 17.34 27.15
#